data_AF-A0A830EGQ0-F1
#
_entry.id   AF-A0A830EGQ0-F1
#
_cell.length_a   1.000
_cell.length_b   1.000
_cell.length_c   1.000
_cell.angle_alpha   90.00
_cell.angle_beta   90.00
_cell.angle_gamma   90.00
#
_symmetry.space_group_name_H-M   'P 1'
#
loop_
_entity.id
_entity.type
_entity.pdbx_description
1 polymer ?
#
loop_
_entity_poly.entity_id
_entity_poly.type
_entity_poly.pdbx_seq_one_letter_code
_entity_poly.pdbx_strand_id
1 'polypeptide(L)' 'MVVTLSEFIRARVVKINPDSPQRRCRELTLINGKLLITPTPRIREGFLILNPRKIPRQHYDKA' A
#
# COMPACT_ATOMS: atom_id res chain seq x y z
N MET A 1 8.04 9.92 -9.81
CA MET A 1 7.33 8.73 -9.27
C MET A 1 6.78 9.08 -7.90
N VAL A 2 5.71 8.44 -7.41
CA VAL A 2 5.14 8.75 -6.07
C VAL A 2 6.17 8.69 -4.94
N VAL A 3 7.17 7.81 -5.07
CA VAL A 3 8.25 7.61 -4.08
C VAL A 3 9.18 8.82 -3.90
N THR A 4 9.19 9.77 -4.84
CA THR A 4 10.03 10.97 -4.76
C THR A 4 9.29 12.17 -4.16
N LEU A 5 7.99 12.04 -3.88
CA LEU A 5 7.21 13.11 -3.26
C LEU A 5 7.59 13.24 -1.79
N SER A 6 7.79 14.47 -1.33
CA SER A 6 8.18 14.76 0.06
C SER A 6 7.14 14.23 1.06
N GLU A 7 5.87 14.28 0.69
CA GLU A 7 4.74 13.74 1.46
C GLU A 7 4.86 12.24 1.63
N PHE A 8 5.15 11.52 0.54
CA PHE A 8 5.32 10.07 0.58
C PHE A 8 6.55 9.69 1.41
N ILE A 9 7.66 10.40 1.25
CA ILE A 9 8.90 10.15 2.01
C ILE A 9 8.61 10.27 3.51
N ARG A 10 7.96 11.36 3.95
CA ARG A 10 7.61 11.59 5.36
C ARG A 10 6.51 10.67 5.89
N ALA A 11 5.61 10.20 5.03
CA ALA A 11 4.48 9.37 5.46
C ALA A 11 4.94 8.00 6.00
N ARG A 12 4.39 7.60 7.14
CA ARG A 12 4.55 6.24 7.71
C ARG A 12 3.44 5.28 7.27
N VAL A 13 2.29 5.85 6.90
CA VAL A 13 1.07 5.15 6.49
C VAL A 13 0.57 5.80 5.21
N VAL A 14 0.18 5.00 4.22
CA VAL A 14 -0.33 5.49 2.93
C VAL A 14 -1.62 4.73 2.60
N LYS A 15 -2.68 5.46 2.24
CA LYS A 15 -3.92 4.87 1.74
C LYS A 15 -3.90 4.89 0.21
N ILE A 16 -4.16 3.74 -0.40
CA ILE A 16 -4.20 3.57 -1.86
C ILE A 16 -5.43 2.73 -2.20
N ASN A 17 -6.10 3.02 -3.32
CA ASN A 17 -7.27 2.24 -3.74
C ASN A 17 -6.85 0.88 -4.34
N PRO A 18 -7.77 -0.11 -4.41
CA PRO A 18 -7.47 -1.46 -4.88
C PRO A 18 -7.46 -1.59 -6.42
N ASP A 19 -7.71 -0.52 -7.18
CA ASP A 19 -7.75 -0.59 -8.64
C ASP A 19 -6.42 -1.03 -9.27
N SER A 20 -6.53 -1.71 -10.42
CA SER A 20 -5.38 -2.28 -11.14
C SER A 20 -4.29 -1.25 -11.48
N PRO A 21 -4.63 -0.02 -11.95
CA PRO A 21 -3.62 1.01 -12.21
C PRO A 21 -2.78 1.40 -10.98
N GLN A 22 -3.34 1.29 -9.77
CA GLN A 22 -2.66 1.63 -8.53
C GLN A 22 -1.83 0.48 -7.92
N ARG A 23 -1.83 -0.71 -8.53
CA ARG A 23 -1.07 -1.88 -8.05
C ARG A 23 0.40 -1.54 -7.78
N ARG A 24 1.06 -0.83 -8.70
CA ARG A 24 2.46 -0.45 -8.55
C ARG A 24 2.69 0.51 -7.38
N CYS A 25 1.74 1.39 -7.08
CA CYS A 25 1.83 2.29 -5.94
C CYS A 25 1.68 1.54 -4.61
N ARG A 26 0.79 0.53 -4.54
CA ARG A 26 0.64 -0.36 -3.38
C ARG A 26 1.91 -1.15 -3.12
N GLU A 27 2.46 -1.77 -4.16
CA GLU A 27 3.72 -2.50 -4.08
C GLU A 27 4.87 -1.60 -3.61
N LEU A 28 5.04 -0.42 -4.21
CA LEU A 28 6.08 0.54 -3.84
C LEU A 28 5.94 1.02 -2.39
N THR A 29 4.71 1.14 -1.88
CA THR A 29 4.45 1.49 -0.47
C THR A 29 5.01 0.42 0.47
N LEU A 30 4.73 -0.85 0.19
CA LEU A 30 5.24 -1.98 0.98
C LEU A 30 6.76 -2.13 0.84
N ILE A 31 7.32 -1.96 -0.37
CA ILE A 31 8.78 -1.96 -0.64
C ILE A 31 9.48 -0.92 0.22
N ASN A 32 8.90 0.27 0.36
CA ASN A 32 9.45 1.37 1.18
C ASN A 32 9.17 1.21 2.69
N GLY A 33 8.66 0.04 3.12
CA GLY A 33 8.46 -0.28 4.54
C GLY A 33 7.33 0.50 5.21
N LYS A 34 6.40 1.07 4.42
CA LYS A 34 5.28 1.88 4.91
C LYS A 34 4.04 1.01 5.09
N LEU A 35 3.22 1.32 6.09
CA LEU A 35 1.91 0.69 6.27
C LEU A 35 1.00 1.09 5.10
N LEU A 36 0.35 0.11 4.48
CA LEU A 36 -0.60 0.34 3.40
C LEU A 36 -2.03 0.11 3.89
N ILE A 37 -2.91 1.07 3.62
CA ILE A 37 -4.35 0.96 3.84
C ILE A 37 -5.05 0.87 2.49
N THR A 38 -5.90 -0.13 2.28
CA THR A 38 -6.70 -0.26 1.05
C THR A 38 -8.14 -0.67 1.38
N PRO A 39 -9.17 -0.05 0.76
CA PRO A 39 -10.55 -0.44 1.01
C PRO A 39 -10.84 -1.83 0.43
N THR A 40 -11.67 -2.59 1.14
CA THR A 40 -12.24 -3.84 0.62
C THR A 40 -13.31 -3.56 -0.45
N PRO A 41 -13.68 -4.53 -1.30
CA PRO A 41 -14.71 -4.33 -2.32
C PRO A 41 -16.02 -3.78 -1.72
N ARG A 42 -16.44 -2.60 -2.19
CA ARG A 42 -17.61 -1.86 -1.67
C ARG A 42 -17.52 -1.54 -0.16
N ILE A 43 -16.32 -1.56 0.43
CA ILE A 43 -16.03 -1.26 1.84
C ILE A 43 -16.80 -2.19 2.80
N ARG A 44 -17.17 -3.40 2.34
CA ARG A 44 -17.99 -4.33 3.14
C ARG A 44 -17.36 -4.74 4.46
N GLU A 45 -16.04 -4.88 4.47
CA GLU A 45 -15.24 -5.25 5.65
C GLU A 45 -14.37 -4.07 6.10
N GLY A 46 -14.65 -2.86 5.62
CA GLY A 46 -13.82 -1.69 5.88
C GLY A 46 -12.52 -1.70 5.07
N PHE A 47 -11.39 -1.51 5.75
CA PHE A 47 -10.07 -1.36 5.14
C PHE A 47 -9.12 -2.47 5.58
N LEU A 48 -8.37 -3.00 4.62
CA LEU A 48 -7.22 -3.85 4.90
C LEU A 48 -6.04 -2.97 5.33
N ILE A 49 -5.34 -3.41 6.37
CA ILE A 49 -4.10 -2.81 6.84
C ILE A 49 -2.97 -3.80 6.59
N LEU A 50 -2.13 -3.50 5.62
CA LEU A 50 -1.02 -4.34 5.20
C LEU A 50 0.27 -3.83 5.85
N ASN A 51 0.83 -4.63 6.75
CA ASN A 51 2.09 -4.33 7.42
C ASN A 51 3.25 -5.07 6.71
N PRO A 52 4.20 -4.35 6.09
CA PRO A 52 5.31 -4.97 5.37
C PRO A 52 6.20 -5.84 6.27
N ARG A 53 6.22 -5.62 7.59
CA ARG A 53 6.97 -6.48 8.53
C ARG A 53 6.36 -7.87 8.72
N LYS A 54 5.09 -8.05 8.32
CA LYS A 54 4.33 -9.31 8.49
C LYS A 54 4.10 -10.03 7.15
N ILE A 55 4.52 -9.44 6.04
CA ILE A 55 4.24 -9.94 4.69
C ILE A 55 5.59 -10.20 4.00
N PRO A 56 5.88 -11.44 3.56
CA PRO A 56 7.06 -11.72 2.75
C PRO A 56 7.09 -10.86 1.49
N ARG A 57 8.27 -10.30 1.16
CA ARG A 57 8.45 -9.36 0.04
C ARG A 57 7.96 -9.91 -1.32
N GLN A 58 8.06 -11.21 -1.53
CA GLN A 58 7.56 -11.92 -2.71
C GLN A 58 6.03 -11.88 -2.91
N HIS A 59 5.30 -11.32 -1.95
CA HIS A 59 3.83 -11.17 -2.02
C HIS A 59 3.38 -9.71 -2.16
N TYR A 60 4.31 -8.75 -2.24
CA TYR A 60 3.94 -7.33 -2.34
C TYR A 60 3.24 -6.98 -3.65
N ASP A 61 3.47 -7.76 -4.70
CA ASP A 61 2.81 -7.62 -5.98
C ASP A 61 1.32 -8.02 -5.92
N LYS A 62 0.88 -8.69 -4.85
CA LYS A 62 -0.51 -9.10 -4.60
C LYS A 62 -1.29 -8.12 -3.71
N ALA A 63 -0.65 -7.03 -3.29
CA ALA A 63 -1.25 -6.01 -2.45
C ALA A 63 -2.32 -5.17 -3.15
#